data_AF-A0A853AK67-F1
#
_entry.id   AF-A0A853AK67-F1
#
_cell.length_a   1.000
_cell.length_b   1.000
_cell.length_c   1.000
_cell.angle_alpha   90.00
_cell.angle_beta   90.00
_cell.angle_gamma   90.00
#
_symmetry.space_group_name_H-M   'P 1'
#
loop_
_entity.id
_entity.type
_entity.pdbx_description
1 polymer ?
#
loop_
_entity_poly.entity_id
_entity_poly.type
_entity_poly.pdbx_seq_one_letter_code
_entity_poly.pdbx_strand_id
1 'polypeptide(L)' 'MSLFKKVAEFASSPQGKKVIDQAKKYASDPKNKEKIEQVKNKLLGGKGGKTP' A
#
# COMPACT_ATOMS: atom_id res chain seq x y z
N MET A 1 -26.73 -6.48 10.83
CA MET A 1 -25.34 -6.90 11.14
C MET A 1 -24.41 -6.00 10.33
N SER A 2 -23.63 -5.15 10.99
CA SER A 2 -22.93 -4.04 10.31
C SER A 2 -21.69 -4.53 9.56
N LEU A 3 -21.48 -4.07 8.33
CA LEU A 3 -20.32 -4.41 7.48
C LEU A 3 -18.99 -4.12 8.17
N PHE A 4 -18.96 -3.11 9.05
CA PHE A 4 -17.82 -2.78 9.89
C PHE A 4 -17.38 -3.93 10.80
N LYS A 5 -18.32 -4.68 11.38
CA LYS A 5 -18.00 -5.82 12.24
C LYS A 5 -17.32 -6.93 11.44
N LYS A 6 -17.79 -7.19 10.21
CA LYS A 6 -17.22 -8.21 9.32
C LYS A 6 -15.80 -7.85 8.85
N VAL A 7 -15.53 -6.56 8.60
CA VAL A 7 -14.19 -6.07 8.28
C VAL A 7 -13.27 -6.14 9.50
N ALA A 8 -13.76 -5.79 10.69
CA ALA A 8 -12.99 -5.89 11.93
C ALA A 8 -12.67 -7.36 12.27
N GLU A 9 -13.64 -8.26 12.12
CA GLU A 9 -13.44 -9.71 12.28
C GLU A 9 -12.48 -10.26 11.22
N PHE A 10 -12.57 -9.79 9.97
CA PHE A 10 -11.64 -10.17 8.92
C PHE A 10 -10.21 -9.69 9.21
N ALA A 11 -10.02 -8.44 9.63
CA ALA A 11 -8.73 -7.90 10.06
C ALA A 11 -8.16 -8.66 11.26
N SER A 12 -9.03 -9.13 12.16
CA SER A 12 -8.67 -9.93 13.33
C SER A 12 -8.45 -11.41 13.01
N SER A 13 -8.94 -11.89 11.86
CA SER A 13 -8.85 -13.28 11.44
C SER A 13 -7.42 -13.66 11.03
N PRO A 14 -7.05 -14.96 11.10
CA PRO A 14 -5.74 -15.44 10.63
C PRO A 14 -5.47 -15.09 9.16
N GLN A 15 -6.50 -15.02 8.33
CA GLN A 15 -6.39 -14.65 6.92
C GLN A 15 -6.08 -13.15 6.76
N GLY A 16 -6.82 -12.27 7.44
CA GLY A 16 -6.54 -10.83 7.39
C GLY A 16 -5.18 -10.47 7.98
N LYS A 17 -4.77 -11.11 9.08
CA LYS A 17 -3.42 -10.95 9.64
C LYS A 17 -2.34 -11.33 8.63
N LYS A 18 -2.50 -12.44 7.89
CA LYS A 18 -1.54 -12.83 6.83
C LYS A 18 -1.44 -11.78 5.72
N VAL A 19 -2.56 -11.23 5.28
CA VAL A 19 -2.58 -10.17 4.24
C VAL A 19 -1.91 -8.90 4.74
N ILE A 20 -2.20 -8.48 5.98
CA ILE A 20 -1.56 -7.32 6.61
C ILE A 20 -0.05 -7.55 6.77
N ASP A 21 0.36 -8.75 7.20
CA ASP A 21 1.77 -9.10 7.39
C ASP A 21 2.53 -9.15 6.06
N GLN A 22 1.91 -9.70 5.01
CA GLN A 22 2.44 -9.66 3.65
C GLN A 22 2.56 -8.24 3.13
N ALA A 23 1.55 -7.40 3.31
CA ALA A 23 1.60 -6.00 2.94
C ALA A 23 2.69 -5.24 3.71
N LYS A 24 2.84 -5.53 5.01
CA LYS A 24 3.88 -4.94 5.86
C LYS A 24 5.27 -5.36 5.39
N LYS A 25 5.48 -6.63 5.04
CA LYS A 25 6.74 -7.13 4.46
C LYS A 25 7.02 -6.47 3.11
N TYR A 26 6.03 -6.43 2.22
CA TYR A 26 6.14 -5.76 0.92
C TYR A 26 6.50 -4.29 1.04
N ALA A 27 5.94 -3.59 2.02
CA ALA A 27 6.24 -2.18 2.31
C ALA A 27 7.57 -1.98 3.06
N SER A 28 8.03 -2.98 3.82
CA SER A 28 9.31 -2.95 4.54
C SER A 28 10.49 -3.30 3.62
N ASP A 29 10.23 -3.95 2.50
CA ASP A 29 11.26 -4.28 1.52
C ASP A 29 11.81 -3.02 0.84
N PRO A 30 13.11 -2.73 0.98
CA PRO A 30 13.74 -1.54 0.38
C PRO A 30 13.67 -1.56 -1.16
N LYS A 31 13.72 -2.75 -1.76
CA LYS A 31 13.61 -2.95 -3.21
C LYS A 31 12.25 -2.51 -3.78
N ASN A 32 11.19 -2.62 -2.98
CA ASN A 32 9.86 -2.14 -3.36
C ASN A 32 9.70 -0.65 -3.09
N LYS A 33 10.33 -0.13 -2.03
CA LYS A 33 10.40 1.31 -1.78
C LYS A 33 11.01 2.06 -2.97
N GLU A 34 12.15 1.61 -3.49
CA GLU A 34 12.77 2.25 -4.67
C GLU A 34 11.85 2.26 -5.89
N LYS A 35 11.18 1.13 -6.17
CA LYS A 35 10.21 1.06 -7.28
C LYS A 35 9.01 1.97 -7.04
N ILE A 36 8.47 2.01 -5.83
CA ILE A 36 7.37 2.88 -5.45
C ILE A 36 7.79 4.35 -5.53
N GLU A 37 9.00 4.70 -5.09
CA GLU A 37 9.54 6.07 -5.20
C GLU A 37 9.77 6.47 -6.64
N GLN A 38 10.30 5.60 -7.49
CA GLN A 38 10.44 5.87 -8.93
C GLN A 38 9.07 6.09 -9.59
N VAL A 39 8.08 5.24 -9.27
CA VAL A 39 6.72 5.37 -9.79
C VAL A 39 6.05 6.62 -9.25
N LYS A 40 6.18 6.90 -7.95
CA LYS A 40 5.69 8.11 -7.28
C LYS A 40 6.33 9.37 -7.87
N ASN A 41 7.64 9.38 -8.11
CA ASN A 41 8.33 10.50 -8.74
C ASN A 41 7.92 10.68 -10.19
N LYS A 42 7.62 9.61 -10.94
CA LYS A 42 7.04 9.71 -12.28
C LYS A 42 5.60 10.20 -12.27
N LEU A 43 4.76 9.75 -11.33
CA LEU A 43 3.36 10.14 -11.21
C LEU A 43 3.18 11.56 -10.66
N LEU A 44 3.94 11.91 -9.62
CA LEU A 44 3.89 13.22 -8.98
C LEU A 44 4.78 14.25 -9.71
N GLY A 45 5.93 13.83 -10.25
CA GLY A 45 6.80 14.69 -11.05
C GLY A 45 6.32 14.88 -12.50
N GLY A 46 5.50 13.97 -13.03
CA GLY A 46 4.92 14.07 -14.38
C GLY A 46 3.72 15.03 -14.49
N LYS A 47 3.17 15.53 -13.36
CA LYS A 47 2.00 16.42 -13.36
C LYS A 47 2.33 17.88 -12.99
N GLY A 48 3.60 18.25 -12.91
CA GLY A 48 4.04 19.58 -12.47
C GLY A 48 4.99 20.34 -13.41
N GLY A 49 5.32 19.83 -14.61
CA GLY A 49 6.37 20.42 -15.45
C GLY A 49 5.97 20.59 -16.91
N LYS A 50 4.95 21.41 -17.18
CA LYS A 50 4.87 22.13 -18.46
C LYS A 50 5.54 23.49 -18.23
N THR A 51 6.57 23.77 -19.03
CA THR A 51 7.17 25.09 -19.40
C THR A 51 7.96 25.87 -18.35
N PRO A 52 8.99 26.65 -18.75
CA PRO A 52 9.40 27.04 -20.12
C PRO A 52 10.42 26.11 -20.80
#